data_AF-A0A6A6LHA7-F1
#
_entry.id   AF-A0A6A6LHA7-F1
#
_cell.length_a   1.000
_cell.length_b   1.000
_cell.length_c   1.000
_cell.angle_alpha   90.00
_cell.angle_beta   90.00
_cell.angle_gamma   90.00
#
_symmetry.space_group_name_H-M   'P 1'
#
loop_
_entity.id
_entity.type
_entity.pdbx_description
1 polymer ?
#
loop_
_entity_poly.entity_id
_entity_poly.type
_entity_poly.pdbx_seq_one_letter_code
_entity_poly.pdbx_strand_id
1 'polypeptide(L)'
;MPNRGGYLIGNLQPAHMDFRFFSLGNLWSIISSLATVDQSHAILDLIEAKWADLVTEMPFKICYPSLEGQEWRIITGSDPKNTPWSYHNGGSWPTLLWQLTVACIKMNRPKIAERAVKLAERRISRDKWPEYYDTKKARFIGKQARLFQTWSIAGYLVAKLLLDNPSAARILVNEEDSELLNTLSDMINANPRRKRGRVGFKQPFIV
;
A
#
# COMPACT_ATOMS: atom_id res chain seq x y z
N MET A 1 -1.52 12.21 -9.07
CA MET A 1 -0.83 12.05 -7.77
C MET A 1 -1.04 13.32 -6.94
N PRO A 2 -1.16 13.23 -5.61
CA PRO A 2 -1.17 14.42 -4.73
C PRO A 2 0.21 15.11 -4.70
N ASN A 3 0.27 16.36 -4.22
CA ASN A 3 1.52 17.12 -4.06
C ASN A 3 2.40 16.59 -2.91
N ARG A 4 1.81 15.84 -1.97
CA ARG A 4 2.48 15.14 -0.87
C ARG A 4 2.03 13.69 -0.85
N GLY A 5 2.98 12.79 -0.62
CA GLY A 5 2.78 11.35 -0.60
C GLY A 5 3.33 10.63 -1.85
N GLY A 6 3.56 9.33 -1.70
CA GLY A 6 4.17 8.47 -2.71
C GLY A 6 3.97 7.01 -2.36
N TYR A 7 4.32 6.10 -3.26
CA TYR A 7 4.19 4.66 -3.05
C TYR A 7 5.19 3.91 -3.92
N LEU A 8 5.45 2.65 -3.56
CA LEU A 8 6.20 1.72 -4.38
C LEU A 8 5.26 1.18 -5.47
N ILE A 9 5.68 1.29 -6.73
CA ILE A 9 4.92 0.81 -7.90
C ILE A 9 4.71 -0.71 -7.82
N GLY A 10 3.62 -1.20 -8.42
CA GLY A 10 3.22 -2.60 -8.32
C GLY A 10 4.18 -3.57 -8.99
N ASN A 11 4.82 -3.16 -10.09
CA ASN A 11 5.77 -4.01 -10.81
C ASN A 11 6.74 -3.18 -11.67
N LEU A 12 7.97 -3.68 -11.84
CA LEU A 12 9.00 -3.13 -12.71
C LEU A 12 9.74 -4.26 -13.42
N GLN A 13 9.67 -4.27 -14.74
CA GLN A 13 10.29 -5.24 -15.64
C GLN A 13 10.84 -4.52 -16.89
N PRO A 14 11.71 -5.16 -17.70
CA PRO A 14 12.13 -4.59 -18.97
C PRO A 14 10.94 -4.17 -19.84
N ALA A 15 10.90 -2.88 -20.20
CA ALA A 15 9.82 -2.26 -20.97
C ALA A 15 8.41 -2.37 -20.35
N HIS A 16 8.28 -2.65 -19.04
CA HIS A 16 6.99 -2.74 -18.38
C HIS A 16 7.02 -2.18 -16.95
N MET A 17 6.09 -1.29 -16.65
CA MET A 17 5.86 -0.74 -15.32
C MET A 17 4.38 -0.80 -14.98
N ASP A 18 4.04 -1.45 -13.87
CA ASP A 18 2.69 -1.45 -13.33
C ASP A 18 2.58 -0.34 -12.28
N PHE A 19 1.95 0.77 -12.66
CA PHE A 19 1.77 1.92 -11.79
C PHE A 19 0.63 1.75 -10.78
N ARG A 20 -0.05 0.61 -10.70
CA ARG A 20 -1.10 0.44 -9.68
C ARG A 20 -0.51 0.46 -8.27
N PHE A 21 -1.24 1.05 -7.34
CA PHE A 21 -0.96 0.95 -5.92
C PHE A 21 -1.42 -0.42 -5.42
N PHE A 22 -0.55 -1.14 -4.69
CA PHE A 22 -0.89 -2.39 -4.01
C PHE A 22 -0.71 -2.24 -2.50
N SER A 23 -1.81 -2.40 -1.76
CA SER A 23 -1.84 -2.13 -0.32
C SER A 23 -0.89 -3.03 0.45
N LEU A 24 -0.95 -4.35 0.23
CA LEU A 24 -0.17 -5.30 1.02
C LEU A 24 1.35 -5.05 0.86
N GLY A 25 1.82 -4.82 -0.37
CA GLY A 25 3.23 -4.54 -0.64
C GLY A 25 3.72 -3.25 0.01
N ASN A 26 2.95 -2.16 -0.11
CA ASN A 26 3.30 -0.87 0.49
C ASN A 26 3.22 -0.88 2.02
N LEU A 27 2.29 -1.62 2.61
CA LEU A 27 2.19 -1.76 4.06
C LEU A 27 3.35 -2.59 4.60
N TRP A 28 3.67 -3.72 3.96
CA TRP A 28 4.81 -4.53 4.39
C TRP A 28 6.15 -3.87 4.15
N SER A 29 6.29 -3.03 3.12
CA SER A 29 7.54 -2.28 2.94
C SER A 29 7.80 -1.29 4.08
N ILE A 30 6.74 -0.69 4.64
CA ILE A 30 6.83 0.07 5.89
C ILE A 30 7.22 -0.86 7.04
N ILE A 31 6.46 -1.94 7.26
CA ILE A 31 6.61 -2.83 8.43
C ILE A 31 8.02 -3.45 8.50
N SER A 32 8.57 -3.88 7.37
CA SER A 32 9.87 -4.57 7.28
C SER A 32 11.08 -3.64 7.15
N SER A 33 10.89 -2.31 7.18
CA SER A 33 11.96 -1.32 6.93
C SER A 33 12.58 -1.40 5.53
N LEU A 34 11.83 -1.93 4.55
CA LEU A 34 12.26 -1.88 3.15
C LEU A 34 12.11 -0.47 2.58
N ALA A 35 11.02 0.21 2.92
CA ALA A 35 10.86 1.63 2.63
C ALA A 35 11.58 2.44 3.69
N THR A 36 12.27 3.51 3.28
CA THR A 36 12.89 4.45 4.22
C THR A 36 11.83 5.12 5.11
N VAL A 37 12.23 5.71 6.24
CA VAL A 37 11.34 6.54 7.08
C VAL A 37 10.53 7.56 6.24
N ASP A 38 11.20 8.30 5.36
CA ASP A 38 10.54 9.31 4.50
C ASP A 38 9.54 8.68 3.52
N GLN A 39 9.92 7.57 2.88
CA GLN A 39 9.02 6.84 1.98
C GLN A 39 7.83 6.26 2.74
N SER A 40 8.05 5.79 3.96
CA SER A 40 7.00 5.24 4.83
C SER A 40 5.99 6.32 5.23
N HIS A 41 6.46 7.51 5.62
CA HIS A 41 5.58 8.66 5.83
C HIS A 41 4.85 9.07 4.55
N ALA A 42 5.53 9.07 3.40
CA ALA A 42 4.92 9.40 2.12
C ALA A 42 3.81 8.40 1.70
N ILE A 43 3.96 7.11 2.01
CA ILE A 43 2.90 6.10 1.78
C ILE A 43 1.68 6.41 2.64
N LEU A 44 1.88 6.73 3.93
CA LEU A 44 0.77 7.07 4.83
C LEU A 44 0.11 8.40 4.45
N ASP A 45 0.89 9.40 3.99
CA ASP A 45 0.37 10.66 3.45
C ASP A 45 -0.48 10.42 2.19
N LEU A 46 -0.05 9.51 1.31
CA LEU A 46 -0.84 9.14 0.13
C LEU A 46 -2.17 8.51 0.55
N ILE A 47 -2.16 7.60 1.53
CA ILE A 47 -3.37 6.96 2.06
C ILE A 47 -4.35 8.01 2.61
N GLU A 48 -3.87 9.00 3.35
CA GLU A 48 -4.71 10.09 3.83
C GLU A 48 -5.23 10.99 2.69
N ALA A 49 -4.35 11.42 1.79
CA ALA A 49 -4.70 12.29 0.67
C ALA A 49 -5.67 11.62 -0.33
N LYS A 50 -5.60 10.28 -0.44
CA LYS A 50 -6.43 9.45 -1.31
C LYS A 50 -7.40 8.57 -0.52
N TRP A 51 -7.82 9.02 0.66
CA TRP A 51 -8.70 8.25 1.54
C TRP A 51 -9.98 7.76 0.84
N ALA A 52 -10.61 8.64 0.05
CA ALA A 52 -11.85 8.32 -0.68
C ALA A 52 -11.67 7.29 -1.81
N ASP A 53 -10.43 7.06 -2.26
CA ASP A 53 -10.07 6.14 -3.34
C ASP A 53 -9.51 4.82 -2.76
N LEU A 54 -8.66 4.87 -1.74
CA LEU A 54 -7.94 3.72 -1.17
C LEU A 54 -8.63 3.05 0.03
N VAL A 55 -9.28 3.85 0.87
CA VAL A 55 -10.01 3.35 2.05
C VAL A 55 -11.49 3.23 1.78
N THR A 56 -12.06 4.22 1.08
CA THR A 56 -13.45 4.22 0.60
C THR A 56 -14.47 4.12 1.75
N GLU A 57 -15.57 3.36 1.60
CA GLU A 57 -16.55 3.10 2.67
C GLU A 57 -16.28 1.79 3.42
N MET A 58 -15.37 0.94 2.93
CA MET A 58 -14.85 -0.23 3.63
C MET A 58 -13.33 -0.37 3.40
N PRO A 59 -12.51 -0.24 4.45
CA PRO A 59 -11.07 -0.50 4.37
C PRO A 59 -10.77 -1.95 3.99
N PHE A 60 -9.74 -2.28 3.23
CA PHE A 60 -8.86 -1.43 2.39
C PHE A 60 -8.89 -1.95 0.96
N LYS A 61 -8.76 -1.09 -0.04
CA LYS A 61 -8.60 -1.55 -1.43
C LYS A 61 -7.37 -2.44 -1.54
N ILE A 62 -7.48 -3.61 -2.16
CA ILE A 62 -6.32 -4.50 -2.37
C ILE A 62 -5.32 -3.88 -3.35
N CYS A 63 -5.84 -3.24 -4.39
CA CYS A 63 -5.10 -2.42 -5.33
C CYS A 63 -5.94 -1.26 -5.86
N TYR A 64 -5.30 -0.27 -6.49
CA TYR A 64 -5.97 0.86 -7.12
C TYR A 64 -5.17 1.43 -8.32
N PRO A 65 -5.82 1.80 -9.43
CA PRO A 65 -7.23 1.55 -9.77
C PRO A 65 -7.49 0.08 -10.17
N SER A 66 -8.75 -0.28 -10.42
CA SER A 66 -9.08 -1.54 -11.10
C SER A 66 -8.79 -1.46 -12.60
N LEU A 67 -8.50 -2.61 -13.20
CA LEU A 67 -8.47 -2.80 -14.64
C LEU A 67 -9.89 -2.79 -15.19
N GLU A 68 -10.11 -2.09 -16.31
CA GLU A 68 -11.43 -1.96 -16.95
C GLU A 68 -11.35 -2.20 -18.47
N GLY A 69 -12.49 -2.45 -19.11
CA GLY A 69 -12.59 -2.54 -20.57
C GLY A 69 -11.61 -3.54 -21.19
N GLN A 70 -10.83 -3.08 -22.17
CA GLN A 70 -9.84 -3.92 -22.86
C GLN A 70 -8.68 -4.36 -21.96
N GLU A 71 -8.24 -3.49 -21.05
CA GLU A 71 -7.16 -3.82 -20.12
C GLU A 71 -7.54 -5.00 -19.23
N TRP A 72 -8.78 -5.00 -18.71
CA TRP A 72 -9.32 -6.15 -17.98
C TRP A 72 -9.35 -7.42 -18.85
N ARG A 73 -9.90 -7.34 -20.07
CA ARG A 73 -10.00 -8.51 -20.96
C ARG A 73 -8.63 -9.13 -21.24
N ILE A 74 -7.62 -8.29 -21.50
CA ILE A 74 -6.27 -8.72 -21.85
C ILE A 74 -5.52 -9.25 -20.62
N ILE A 75 -5.45 -8.47 -19.54
CA ILE A 75 -4.60 -8.79 -18.39
C ILE A 75 -5.20 -9.93 -17.55
N THR A 76 -6.52 -9.96 -17.36
CA THR A 76 -7.17 -11.00 -16.54
C THR A 76 -7.67 -12.18 -17.36
N GLY A 77 -7.53 -12.15 -18.69
CA GLY A 77 -8.13 -13.16 -19.56
C GLY A 77 -9.66 -13.18 -19.48
N SER A 78 -10.29 -12.03 -19.23
CA SER A 78 -11.73 -11.91 -18.98
C SER A 78 -12.25 -12.72 -17.78
N ASP A 79 -11.42 -12.96 -16.77
CA ASP A 79 -11.81 -13.66 -15.53
C ASP A 79 -13.05 -13.03 -14.88
N PRO A 80 -14.19 -13.77 -14.84
CA PRO A 80 -15.47 -13.23 -14.36
C PRO A 80 -15.49 -12.99 -12.84
N LYS A 81 -14.55 -13.53 -12.05
CA LYS A 81 -14.45 -13.24 -10.61
C LYS A 81 -13.80 -11.87 -10.36
N ASN A 82 -12.89 -11.46 -11.25
CA ASN A 82 -12.10 -10.24 -11.16
C ASN A 82 -12.66 -9.10 -12.02
N THR A 83 -13.99 -8.96 -12.10
CA THR A 83 -14.62 -7.79 -12.74
C THR A 83 -14.13 -6.47 -12.13
N PRO A 84 -14.24 -5.33 -12.82
CA PRO A 84 -13.86 -4.03 -12.27
C PRO A 84 -14.39 -3.79 -10.86
N TRP A 85 -13.49 -3.40 -9.96
CA TRP A 85 -13.79 -3.14 -8.54
C TRP A 85 -14.32 -4.35 -7.77
N SER A 86 -13.94 -5.57 -8.17
CA SER A 86 -14.33 -6.82 -7.51
C SER A 86 -13.13 -7.68 -7.20
N TYR A 87 -13.21 -8.40 -6.08
CA TYR A 87 -12.22 -9.40 -5.66
C TYR A 87 -10.77 -8.86 -5.73
N HIS A 88 -9.86 -9.45 -6.51
CA HIS A 88 -8.48 -8.97 -6.61
C HIS A 88 -8.34 -7.73 -7.52
N ASN A 89 -9.32 -7.44 -8.37
CA ASN A 89 -9.31 -6.30 -9.28
C ASN A 89 -9.92 -5.05 -8.62
N GLY A 90 -9.28 -4.55 -7.57
CA GLY A 90 -9.69 -3.33 -6.87
C GLY A 90 -10.84 -3.52 -5.88
N GLY A 91 -11.11 -4.74 -5.41
CA GLY A 91 -12.01 -4.98 -4.28
C GLY A 91 -11.46 -4.45 -2.96
N SER A 92 -12.33 -4.24 -1.97
CA SER A 92 -11.96 -3.87 -0.60
C SER A 92 -11.92 -5.10 0.31
N TRP A 93 -10.81 -5.27 1.02
CA TRP A 93 -10.51 -6.45 1.82
C TRP A 93 -10.30 -6.07 3.29
N PRO A 94 -11.27 -6.39 4.18
CA PRO A 94 -11.19 -6.04 5.60
C PRO A 94 -9.98 -6.65 6.32
N THR A 95 -9.49 -7.80 5.85
CA THR A 95 -8.28 -8.44 6.39
C THR A 95 -7.06 -7.51 6.37
N LEU A 96 -7.00 -6.51 5.47
CA LEU A 96 -5.87 -5.58 5.38
C LEU A 96 -5.80 -4.54 6.53
N LEU A 97 -6.82 -4.48 7.40
CA LEU A 97 -6.89 -3.55 8.53
C LEU A 97 -5.72 -3.72 9.50
N TRP A 98 -5.29 -4.95 9.77
CA TRP A 98 -4.24 -5.15 10.77
C TRP A 98 -2.86 -4.75 10.24
N GLN A 99 -2.54 -5.00 8.97
CA GLN A 99 -1.27 -4.54 8.39
C GLN A 99 -1.22 -3.02 8.33
N LEU A 100 -2.34 -2.35 7.99
CA LEU A 100 -2.42 -0.89 8.10
C LEU A 100 -2.11 -0.44 9.53
N THR A 101 -2.70 -1.13 10.51
CA THR A 101 -2.53 -0.80 11.93
C THR A 101 -1.07 -0.93 12.37
N VAL A 102 -0.40 -2.04 12.02
CA VAL A 102 1.02 -2.24 12.33
C VAL A 102 1.88 -1.16 11.69
N ALA A 103 1.66 -0.85 10.40
CA ALA A 103 2.38 0.21 9.70
C ALA A 103 2.16 1.59 10.34
N CYS A 104 0.92 1.89 10.76
CA CYS A 104 0.60 3.14 11.45
C CYS A 104 1.25 3.23 12.83
N ILE A 105 1.29 2.13 13.59
CA ILE A 105 1.95 2.08 14.91
C ILE A 105 3.46 2.30 14.74
N LYS A 106 4.08 1.57 13.80
CA LYS A 106 5.51 1.71 13.51
C LYS A 106 5.91 3.16 13.22
N MET A 107 5.11 3.86 12.42
CA MET A 107 5.38 5.25 12.04
C MET A 107 4.84 6.27 13.04
N ASN A 108 4.34 5.86 14.21
CA ASN A 108 3.72 6.71 15.22
C ASN A 108 2.56 7.58 14.69
N ARG A 109 1.69 6.98 13.87
CA ARG A 109 0.50 7.60 13.27
C ARG A 109 -0.79 6.79 13.51
N PRO A 110 -1.12 6.40 14.76
CA PRO A 110 -2.23 5.51 15.06
C PRO A 110 -3.61 6.03 14.61
N LYS A 111 -3.80 7.35 14.53
CA LYS A 111 -5.06 7.99 14.12
C LYS A 111 -5.58 7.54 12.76
N ILE A 112 -4.69 7.19 11.82
CA ILE A 112 -5.05 6.66 10.50
C ILE A 112 -5.76 5.31 10.66
N ALA A 113 -5.16 4.40 11.44
CA ALA A 113 -5.70 3.08 11.72
C ALA A 113 -6.99 3.15 12.57
N GLU A 114 -7.04 4.00 13.61
CA GLU A 114 -8.26 4.23 14.41
C GLU A 114 -9.43 4.66 13.54
N ARG A 115 -9.20 5.58 12.59
CA ARG A 115 -10.22 6.05 11.65
C ARG A 115 -10.68 4.93 10.72
N ALA A 116 -9.77 4.08 10.24
CA ALA A 116 -10.11 2.94 9.40
C ALA A 116 -10.92 1.88 10.16
N VAL A 117 -10.52 1.53 11.39
CA VAL A 117 -11.25 0.59 12.25
C VAL A 117 -12.66 1.10 12.54
N LYS A 118 -12.81 2.36 12.98
CA LYS A 118 -14.12 3.00 13.20
C LYS A 118 -15.02 3.01 11.97
N LEU A 119 -14.43 3.11 10.77
CA LEU A 119 -15.16 3.04 9.52
C LEU A 119 -15.67 1.62 9.25
N ALA A 120 -14.84 0.59 9.46
CA ALA A 120 -15.24 -0.81 9.29
C ALA A 120 -16.35 -1.21 10.28
N GLU A 121 -16.24 -0.77 11.54
CA GLU A 121 -17.20 -1.06 12.63
C GLU A 121 -18.64 -0.64 12.30
N ARG A 122 -18.83 0.32 11.38
CA ARG A 122 -20.18 0.76 10.96
C ARG A 122 -21.02 -0.35 10.36
N ARG A 123 -20.40 -1.39 9.78
CA ARG A 123 -21.13 -2.43 9.05
C ARG A 123 -20.50 -3.82 9.04
N ILE A 124 -19.21 -4.01 9.35
CA ILE A 124 -18.53 -5.30 9.15
C ILE A 124 -19.20 -6.46 9.89
N SER A 125 -19.70 -6.21 11.11
CA SER A 125 -20.43 -7.20 11.92
C SER A 125 -21.85 -7.44 11.40
N ARG A 126 -22.60 -6.37 11.10
CA ARG A 126 -23.95 -6.43 10.52
C ARG A 126 -23.98 -7.20 9.21
N ASP A 127 -22.94 -7.00 8.40
CA ASP A 127 -22.79 -7.65 7.09
C ASP A 127 -22.27 -9.10 7.22
N LYS A 128 -22.17 -9.64 8.45
CA LYS A 128 -21.74 -11.01 8.76
C LYS A 128 -20.31 -11.32 8.31
N TRP A 129 -19.39 -10.38 8.51
CA TRP A 129 -17.96 -10.54 8.27
C TRP A 129 -17.60 -11.09 6.89
N PRO A 130 -17.93 -10.36 5.80
CA PRO A 130 -17.61 -10.80 4.45
C PRO A 130 -16.10 -10.91 4.21
N GLU A 131 -15.75 -11.78 3.27
CA GLU A 131 -14.39 -11.94 2.77
C GLU A 131 -13.86 -10.66 2.09
N TYR A 132 -14.69 -10.03 1.25
CA TYR A 132 -14.36 -8.79 0.54
C TYR A 132 -15.63 -8.01 0.17
N TYR A 133 -15.44 -6.78 -0.29
CA TYR A 133 -16.47 -5.84 -0.72
C TYR A 133 -16.17 -5.32 -2.13
N ASP A 134 -17.22 -5.11 -2.91
CA ASP A 134 -17.14 -4.70 -4.31
C ASP A 134 -17.57 -3.25 -4.51
N THR A 135 -17.34 -2.77 -5.74
CA THR A 135 -17.56 -1.42 -6.27
C THR A 135 -16.48 -0.42 -5.87
N LYS A 136 -16.36 0.63 -6.68
CA LYS A 136 -15.39 1.71 -6.47
C LYS A 136 -15.40 2.26 -5.03
N LYS A 137 -16.58 2.35 -4.41
CA LYS A 137 -16.75 2.84 -3.02
C LYS A 137 -16.84 1.74 -1.96
N ALA A 138 -16.74 0.45 -2.32
CA ALA A 138 -16.92 -0.70 -1.43
C ALA A 138 -18.31 -0.77 -0.75
N ARG A 139 -19.36 -0.36 -1.47
CA ARG A 139 -20.72 -0.29 -0.93
C ARG A 139 -21.40 -1.64 -0.83
N PHE A 140 -21.04 -2.59 -1.68
CA PHE A 140 -21.69 -3.89 -1.77
C PHE A 140 -20.80 -4.96 -1.16
N ILE A 141 -21.42 -5.92 -0.48
CA ILE A 141 -20.74 -7.18 -0.14
C ILE A 141 -20.25 -7.81 -1.45
N GLY A 142 -19.05 -8.38 -1.44
CA GLY A 142 -18.44 -8.94 -2.64
C GLY A 142 -19.36 -9.96 -3.32
N LYS A 143 -19.40 -9.92 -4.66
CA LYS A 143 -20.30 -10.71 -5.51
C LYS A 143 -20.30 -12.19 -5.18
N GLN A 144 -19.15 -12.72 -4.78
CA GLN A 144 -18.97 -14.11 -4.34
C GLN A 144 -18.25 -14.17 -2.99
N ALA A 145 -18.41 -13.16 -2.13
CA ALA A 145 -17.77 -13.13 -0.83
C ALA A 145 -18.37 -14.18 0.10
N ARG A 146 -17.51 -14.98 0.73
CA ARG A 146 -17.91 -15.84 1.84
C ARG A 146 -18.18 -14.99 3.07
N LEU A 147 -19.23 -15.34 3.81
CA LEU A 147 -19.54 -14.73 5.11
C LEU A 147 -18.78 -15.45 6.22
N PHE A 148 -18.62 -14.79 7.37
CA PHE A 148 -17.88 -15.29 8.53
C PHE A 148 -16.45 -15.68 8.18
N GLN A 149 -15.83 -14.92 7.28
CA GLN A 149 -14.49 -15.22 6.82
C GLN A 149 -13.47 -14.94 7.94
N THR A 150 -12.75 -15.99 8.35
CA THR A 150 -11.88 -15.98 9.53
C THR A 150 -10.88 -14.83 9.53
N TRP A 151 -10.21 -14.55 8.41
CA TRP A 151 -9.21 -13.47 8.33
C TRP A 151 -9.81 -12.06 8.37
N SER A 152 -11.11 -11.89 8.07
CA SER A 152 -11.79 -10.60 8.15
C SER A 152 -12.09 -10.29 9.61
N ILE A 153 -12.49 -11.32 10.36
CA ILE A 153 -12.70 -11.27 11.81
C ILE A 153 -11.35 -11.05 12.51
N ALA A 154 -10.37 -11.91 12.23
CA ALA A 154 -9.05 -11.84 12.85
C ALA A 154 -8.34 -10.52 12.54
N GLY A 155 -8.37 -10.04 11.28
CA GLY A 155 -7.75 -8.78 10.91
C GLY A 155 -8.36 -7.58 11.63
N TYR A 156 -9.68 -7.57 11.83
CA TYR A 156 -10.33 -6.57 12.67
C TYR A 156 -9.91 -6.67 14.14
N LEU A 157 -9.93 -7.87 14.72
CA LEU A 157 -9.56 -8.08 16.14
C LEU A 157 -8.11 -7.72 16.41
N VAL A 158 -7.18 -8.15 15.55
CA VAL A 158 -5.75 -7.82 15.68
C VAL A 158 -5.55 -6.31 15.58
N ALA A 159 -6.21 -5.62 14.63
CA ALA A 159 -6.15 -4.16 14.55
C ALA A 159 -6.61 -3.50 15.87
N LYS A 160 -7.73 -3.95 16.42
CA LYS A 160 -8.28 -3.50 17.70
C LYS A 160 -7.31 -3.71 18.87
N LEU A 161 -6.77 -4.92 19.01
CA LEU A 161 -5.84 -5.28 20.08
C LEU A 161 -4.51 -4.52 19.99
N LEU A 162 -3.99 -4.30 18.78
CA LEU A 162 -2.77 -3.53 18.57
C LEU A 162 -2.97 -2.03 18.84
N LEU A 163 -4.15 -1.47 18.52
CA LEU A 163 -4.46 -0.09 18.89
C LEU A 163 -4.58 0.08 20.41
N ASP A 164 -5.12 -0.92 21.11
CA ASP A 164 -5.25 -0.89 22.57
C ASP A 164 -3.90 -1.14 23.28
N ASN A 165 -2.99 -1.92 22.68
CA ASN A 165 -1.63 -2.13 23.15
C ASN A 165 -0.59 -2.04 22.01
N PRO A 166 -0.12 -0.83 21.65
CA PRO A 166 0.81 -0.63 20.53
C PRO A 166 2.15 -1.35 20.70
N SER A 167 2.59 -1.60 21.94
CA SER A 167 3.86 -2.30 22.19
C SER A 167 3.87 -3.74 21.67
N ALA A 168 2.69 -4.37 21.54
CA ALA A 168 2.55 -5.71 20.98
C ALA A 168 2.92 -5.78 19.48
N ALA A 169 2.88 -4.65 18.76
CA ALA A 169 3.29 -4.61 17.35
C ALA A 169 4.80 -4.86 17.16
N ARG A 170 5.62 -4.76 18.22
CA ARG A 170 7.08 -4.92 18.16
C ARG A 170 7.53 -6.26 17.59
N ILE A 171 6.74 -7.32 17.77
CA ILE A 171 7.07 -8.65 17.22
C ILE A 171 6.86 -8.75 15.71
N LEU A 172 6.18 -7.78 15.10
CA LEU A 172 5.81 -7.77 13.68
C LEU A 172 6.65 -6.80 12.85
N VAL A 173 7.36 -5.86 13.49
CA VAL A 173 8.11 -4.80 12.82
C VAL A 173 9.61 -5.06 12.86
N ASN A 174 10.29 -4.67 11.80
CA ASN A 174 11.75 -4.54 11.78
C ASN A 174 12.12 -3.08 12.03
N GLU A 175 13.29 -2.83 12.60
CA GLU A 175 13.89 -1.49 12.65
C GLU A 175 14.86 -1.31 11.47
N GLU A 176 15.14 -0.07 11.09
CA GLU A 176 16.16 0.21 10.09
C GLU A 176 17.55 -0.16 10.64
N ASP A 177 18.34 -0.87 9.84
CA ASP A 177 19.73 -1.18 10.17
C ASP A 177 20.61 0.01 9.78
N SER A 178 21.07 0.75 10.79
CA SER A 178 21.90 1.94 10.61
C SER A 178 23.24 1.63 9.95
N GLU A 179 23.80 0.44 10.17
CA GLU A 179 25.08 0.03 9.58
C GLU A 179 24.92 -0.24 8.08
N LEU A 180 23.85 -0.94 7.69
CA LEU A 180 23.50 -1.14 6.28
C LEU A 180 23.20 0.18 5.56
N LEU A 181 22.45 1.08 6.19
CA LEU A 181 22.14 2.40 5.62
C LEU A 181 23.39 3.23 5.38
N ASN A 182 24.31 3.27 6.35
CA ASN A 182 25.58 3.97 6.22
C ASN A 182 26.42 3.37 5.09
N THR A 183 26.56 2.04 5.08
CA THR A 183 27.34 1.32 4.06
C THR A 183 26.82 1.59 2.64
N LEU A 184 25.50 1.52 2.44
CA LEU A 184 24.89 1.78 1.13
C LEU A 184 24.99 3.25 0.73
N SER A 185 24.81 4.17 1.68
CA SER A 185 25.00 5.61 1.43
C SER A 185 26.42 5.92 1.01
N ASP A 186 27.41 5.30 1.67
CA ASP A 186 28.82 5.44 1.32
C ASP A 186 29.12 4.85 -0.06
N MET A 187 28.55 3.69 -0.41
CA MET A 187 28.70 3.10 -1.75
C MET A 187 28.09 3.97 -2.85
N ILE A 188 26.91 4.57 -2.62
CA ILE A 188 26.25 5.48 -3.56
C ILE A 188 27.05 6.78 -3.70
N ASN A 189 27.61 7.30 -2.61
CA ASN A 189 28.46 8.50 -2.61
C ASN A 189 29.85 8.25 -3.21
N ALA A 190 30.37 7.02 -3.10
CA ALA A 190 31.64 6.58 -3.67
C ALA A 190 31.60 6.36 -5.19
N ASN A 191 30.48 6.69 -5.85
CA ASN A 191 30.30 6.52 -7.29
C ASN A 191 31.43 7.23 -8.09
N PRO A 192 32.30 6.50 -8.82
CA PRO A 192 33.48 7.06 -9.48
C PRO A 192 33.14 8.05 -10.61
N ARG A 193 31.87 8.16 -11.00
CA ARG A 193 31.38 9.10 -12.01
C ARG A 193 31.48 10.58 -11.58
N ARG A 194 31.51 10.89 -10.27
CA ARG A 194 31.68 12.30 -9.81
C ARG A 194 33.10 12.83 -10.03
N LYS A 195 34.11 11.97 -10.20
CA LYS A 195 35.50 12.37 -10.52
C LYS A 195 35.78 12.55 -12.02
N ARG A 196 34.80 12.35 -12.90
CA ARG A 196 34.91 12.80 -14.30
C ARG A 196 34.41 14.24 -14.42
N GLY A 197 35.15 15.17 -13.83
CA GLY A 197 35.16 16.53 -14.34
C GLY A 197 35.57 16.44 -15.81
N ARG A 198 34.69 16.87 -16.73
CA ARG A 198 35.08 17.05 -18.13
C ARG A 198 36.24 18.04 -18.13
N VAL A 199 37.44 17.56 -18.42
CA VAL A 199 38.54 18.43 -18.84
C VAL A 199 38.01 19.20 -20.04
N GLY A 200 37.91 20.52 -19.89
CA GLY A 200 37.30 21.39 -20.88
C GLY A 200 37.98 21.23 -22.24
N PHE A 201 37.22 20.75 -23.22
CA PHE A 201 37.60 20.98 -24.60
C PHE A 201 37.38 22.47 -24.89
N LYS A 202 38.48 23.16 -25.18
CA LYS A 202 38.47 24.55 -25.60
C LYS A 202 37.80 24.66 -26.97
N GLN A 203 36.71 25.42 -26.96
CA GLN A 203 36.21 26.33 -28.00
C GLN A 203 35.47 25.80 -29.24
N PRO A 204 34.57 26.66 -29.79
CA PRO A 204 33.53 26.30 -30.74
C PRO A 204 34.00 26.48 -32.18
N PHE A 205 33.37 25.76 -33.10
CA PHE A 205 33.35 26.15 -34.51
C PHE A 205 31.90 26.25 -34.98
N ILE A 206 31.54 27.47 -35.36
CA ILE A 206 30.40 27.91 -36.19
C ILE A 206 30.67 27.35 -37.61
N VAL A 207 29.73 26.84 -38.43
CA VAL A 207 28.43 27.33 -38.95
C VAL A 207 27.43 26.17 -38.97
#